data_AF-A0A830FCI9-F1
#
_entry.id   AF-A0A830FCI9-F1
#
_cell.length_a   1.000
_cell.length_b   1.000
_cell.length_c   1.000
_cell.angle_alpha   90.00
_cell.angle_beta   90.00
_cell.angle_gamma   90.00
#
_symmetry.space_group_name_H-M   'P 1'
#
loop_
_entity.id
_entity.type
_entity.pdbx_description
1 polymer ?
#
loop_
_entity_poly.entity_id
_entity_poly.type
_entity_poly.pdbx_seq_one_letter_code
_entity_poly.pdbx_strand_id
1 'polypeptide(L)' 'MSNISRHTVRRYLVETASSEPTYLRAREIASDLDGSPKAVAQYLSQLQDELTIVSLEQWGRSKSTTWRLEVNGS' A
#
# COMPACT_ATOMS: atom_id res chain seq x y z
N MET A 1 8.15 -12.97 -10.36
CA MET A 1 7.84 -12.79 -8.93
C MET A 1 9.12 -12.73 -8.13
N SER A 2 9.69 -11.54 -8.13
CA SER A 2 10.85 -11.16 -7.34
C SER A 2 10.50 -11.10 -5.85
N ASN A 3 11.48 -11.33 -4.98
CA ASN A 3 11.29 -11.16 -3.54
C ASN A 3 11.23 -9.66 -3.22
N ILE A 4 10.01 -9.13 -3.03
CA ILE A 4 9.82 -7.71 -2.72
C ILE A 4 10.09 -7.41 -1.25
N SER A 5 10.65 -6.23 -0.99
CA SER A 5 10.92 -5.78 0.38
C SER A 5 9.81 -4.84 0.89
N ARG A 6 9.66 -4.75 2.21
CA ARG A 6 8.79 -3.76 2.86
C ARG A 6 9.17 -2.32 2.48
N HIS A 7 10.47 -2.05 2.33
CA HIS A 7 10.97 -0.74 1.94
C HIS A 7 10.50 -0.35 0.53
N THR A 8 10.51 -1.31 -0.41
CA THR A 8 9.99 -1.11 -1.77
C THR A 8 8.51 -0.75 -1.75
N VAL A 9 7.69 -1.47 -0.97
CA VAL A 9 6.26 -1.16 -0.82
C VAL A 9 6.04 0.20 -0.18
N ARG A 10 6.79 0.55 0.88
CA ARG A 10 6.73 1.89 1.49
C ARG A 10 7.02 2.99 0.47
N ARG A 11 8.07 2.82 -0.33
CA ARG A 11 8.45 3.78 -1.37
C ARG A 11 7.34 3.93 -2.41
N TYR A 12 6.79 2.81 -2.89
CA TYR A 12 5.66 2.81 -3.82
C TYR A 12 4.47 3.60 -3.27
N LEU A 13 4.08 3.40 -2.01
CA LEU A 13 2.98 4.14 -1.38
C LEU A 13 3.24 5.65 -1.33
N VAL A 14 4.46 6.07 -0.97
CA VAL A 14 4.82 7.50 -0.93
C VAL A 14 4.81 8.12 -2.32
N GLU A 15 5.33 7.40 -3.33
CA GLU A 15 5.35 7.89 -4.73
C GLU A 15 3.96 7.87 -5.39
N THR A 16 3.05 7.01 -4.93
CA THR A 16 1.67 6.89 -5.48
C THR A 16 0.69 7.87 -4.82
N ALA A 17 0.96 8.31 -3.60
CA ALA A 17 0.02 9.13 -2.84
C ALA A 17 -0.25 10.49 -3.52
N SER A 18 -1.51 10.91 -3.44
CA SER A 18 -2.01 12.19 -3.96
C SER A 18 -2.68 12.98 -2.83
N SER A 19 -2.95 14.27 -3.07
CA SER A 19 -3.82 15.08 -2.21
C SER A 19 -5.26 14.58 -2.19
N GLU A 20 -5.69 13.86 -3.23
CA GLU A 20 -6.98 13.17 -3.27
C GLU A 20 -6.82 11.68 -2.94
N PRO A 21 -7.84 11.04 -2.32
CA PRO A 21 -7.74 9.64 -1.93
C PRO A 21 -7.60 8.70 -3.12
N THR A 22 -6.58 7.85 -3.07
CA THR A 22 -6.32 6.78 -4.03
C THR A 22 -6.65 5.43 -3.40
N TYR A 23 -7.27 4.53 -4.16
CA TYR A 23 -7.64 3.19 -3.68
C TYR A 23 -6.78 2.12 -4.31
N LEU A 24 -6.08 1.36 -3.48
CA LEU A 24 -5.13 0.35 -3.91
C LEU A 24 -5.49 -1.02 -3.37
N ARG A 25 -5.20 -2.07 -4.13
CA ARG A 25 -5.23 -3.46 -3.65
C ARG A 25 -3.85 -4.07 -3.72
N ALA A 26 -3.56 -4.99 -2.80
CA ALA A 26 -2.28 -5.68 -2.74
C ALA A 26 -1.89 -6.38 -4.06
N ARG A 27 -2.88 -6.86 -4.82
CA ARG A 27 -2.66 -7.50 -6.14
C ARG A 27 -2.21 -6.53 -7.23
N GLU A 28 -2.64 -5.28 -7.17
CA GLU A 28 -2.29 -4.24 -8.15
C GLU A 28 -0.86 -3.81 -7.89
N ILE A 29 -0.54 -3.44 -6.65
CA ILE A 29 0.83 -3.11 -6.22
C ILE A 29 1.80 -4.27 -6.50
N ALA A 30 1.39 -5.51 -6.24
CA ALA A 30 2.22 -6.68 -6.55
C ALA A 30 2.46 -6.85 -8.06
N SER A 31 1.46 -6.55 -8.90
CA SER A 31 1.63 -6.56 -10.36
C SER A 31 2.65 -5.51 -10.79
N ASP A 32 2.55 -4.29 -10.24
CA ASP A 32 3.43 -3.17 -10.59
C ASP A 32 4.89 -3.39 -10.14
N LEU A 33 5.09 -4.14 -9.06
CA LEU A 33 6.40 -4.43 -8.47
C LEU A 33 6.98 -5.81 -8.85
N ASP A 34 6.35 -6.58 -9.75
CA ASP A 34 6.63 -8.01 -10.00
C ASP A 34 6.77 -8.82 -8.69
N GLY A 35 5.89 -8.55 -7.73
CA GLY A 35 5.91 -9.10 -6.37
C GLY A 35 4.78 -10.07 -6.07
N SER A 36 4.80 -10.60 -4.84
CA SER A 36 3.72 -11.44 -4.31
C SER A 36 2.61 -10.61 -3.68
N PRO A 37 1.32 -10.77 -4.09
CA PRO A 37 0.20 -10.12 -3.43
C PRO A 37 0.12 -10.43 -1.94
N LYS A 38 0.55 -11.63 -1.52
CA LYS A 38 0.59 -12.03 -0.11
C LYS A 38 1.65 -11.24 0.67
N ALA A 39 2.84 -11.09 0.11
CA ALA A 39 3.91 -10.30 0.73
C ALA A 39 3.51 -8.82 0.82
N VAL A 40 2.94 -8.26 -0.26
CA VAL A 40 2.41 -6.89 -0.25
C VAL A 40 1.36 -6.72 0.84
N ALA A 41 0.36 -7.60 0.91
CA ALA A 41 -0.71 -7.50 1.90
C ALA A 41 -0.17 -7.49 3.34
N GLN A 42 0.81 -8.34 3.64
CA GLN A 42 1.48 -8.35 4.94
C GLN A 42 2.19 -7.01 5.22
N TYR A 43 2.90 -6.45 4.25
CA TYR A 43 3.60 -5.19 4.41
C TYR A 43 2.65 -4.00 4.55
N LEU A 44 1.51 -3.98 3.84
CA LEU A 44 0.49 -2.92 4.00
C LEU A 44 -0.05 -2.90 5.44
N SER A 45 -0.37 -4.06 6.01
CA SER A 45 -0.79 -4.15 7.41
C SER A 45 0.27 -3.69 8.41
N GLN A 46 1.55 -3.92 8.13
CA GLN A 46 2.64 -3.43 8.98
C GLN A 46 2.85 -1.92 8.84
N LEU A 47 2.68 -1.38 7.63
CA LEU A 47 2.98 0.02 7.33
C LEU A 47 1.85 0.97 7.74
N GLN A 48 0.61 0.49 7.89
CA GLN A 48 -0.56 1.31 8.24
C GLN A 48 -0.30 2.30 9.39
N ASP A 49 0.38 1.86 10.45
CA ASP A 49 0.64 2.68 11.64
C ASP A 49 2.06 3.30 11.66
N GLU A 50 2.91 3.03 10.65
CA GLU A 50 4.31 3.47 10.59
C GLU A 50 4.56 4.65 9.63
N LEU A 51 3.57 5.01 8.81
CA LEU A 51 3.71 6.02 7.77
C LEU A 51 3.41 7.42 8.31
N THR A 52 4.38 8.32 8.18
CA THR A 52 4.28 9.72 8.66
C THR A 52 3.94 10.71 7.56
N ILE A 53 4.26 10.40 6.30
CA ILE A 53 4.08 11.29 5.13
C ILE A 53 2.71 11.07 4.46
N VAL A 54 2.19 9.85 4.56
CA VAL A 54 0.94 9.43 3.91
C VAL A 54 0.08 8.68 4.93
N SER A 55 -1.24 8.76 4.76
CA SER A 55 -2.21 7.96 5.50
C SER A 55 -2.52 6.71 4.71
N LEU A 56 -2.53 5.56 5.38
CA LEU A 56 -2.87 4.27 4.79
C LEU A 56 -3.96 3.60 5.64
N GLU A 57 -5.21 3.66 5.19
CA GLU A 57 -6.36 3.13 5.92
C GLU A 57 -6.91 1.87 5.24
N GLN A 58 -7.21 0.85 6.03
CA GLN A 58 -7.87 -0.36 5.54
C GLN A 58 -9.36 -0.10 5.25
N TRP A 59 -9.77 -0.16 3.99
CA TRP A 59 -11.17 -0.08 3.57
C TRP A 59 -11.71 -1.42 3.07
N GLY A 60 -12.52 -2.05 3.93
CA GLY A 60 -13.27 -3.27 3.60
C GLY A 60 -12.48 -4.58 3.69
N ARG A 61 -13.22 -5.67 3.94
CA ARG A 61 -12.70 -7.05 4.13
C ARG A 61 -13.24 -8.04 3.09
N SER A 62 -13.65 -7.59 1.90
CA SER A 62 -14.02 -8.52 0.83
C SER A 62 -12.80 -9.34 0.35
N LYS A 63 -12.97 -10.26 -0.61
CA LYS A 63 -11.91 -11.19 -1.10
C LYS A 63 -10.55 -10.54 -1.41
N SER A 64 -10.50 -9.22 -1.63
CA SER A 64 -9.28 -8.42 -1.60
C SER A 64 -9.52 -7.15 -0.78
N THR A 65 -8.76 -6.96 0.29
CA THR A 65 -8.76 -5.70 1.04
C THR A 65 -8.38 -4.54 0.13
N THR A 66 -9.18 -3.47 0.17
CA THR A 66 -8.85 -2.18 -0.44
C THR A 66 -8.18 -1.31 0.61
N TRP A 67 -7.20 -0.53 0.18
CA TRP A 67 -6.48 0.42 1.01
C TRP A 67 -6.73 1.82 0.48
N ARG A 68 -7.18 2.72 1.35
CA ARG A 68 -7.29 4.14 1.07
C ARG A 68 -5.95 4.79 1.39
N LEU A 69 -5.37 5.45 0.39
CA LEU A 69 -4.07 6.11 0.45
C LEU A 69 -4.23 7.58 0.11
N GLU A 70 -3.68 8.46 0.94
CA GLU A 70 -3.60 9.90 0.65
C GLU A 70 -2.37 10.50 1.33
N VAL A 71 -1.90 11.65 0.84
CA VAL A 71 -0.88 12.43 1.54
C VAL A 71 -1.45 12.90 2.88
N ASN A 72 -0.68 12.81 3.95
CA ASN A 72 -1.07 13.43 5.22
C ASN A 72 -1.12 14.94 4.99
N GLY A 73 -2.32 15.51 5.01
CA GLY A 73 -2.50 16.96 5.00
C GLY A 73 -1.75 17.56 6.19
N SER A 74 -0.81 18.47 5.92
CA SER A 74 -0.12 19.24 6.95
C SER A 74 -1.08 20.12 7.74
#